data_AF-A0A9E6REQ5-F1
#
_entry.id   AF-A0A9E6REQ5-F1
#
_cell.length_a   1.000
_cell.length_b   1.000
_cell.length_c   1.000
_cell.angle_alpha   90.00
_cell.angle_beta   90.00
_cell.angle_gamma   90.00
#
_symmetry.space_group_name_H-M   'P 1'
#
loop_
_entity.id
_entity.type
_entity.pdbx_description
1 polymer ?
#
loop_
_entity_poly.entity_id
_entity_poly.type
_entity_poly.pdbx_seq_one_letter_code
_entity_poly.pdbx_strand_id
1 'polypeptide(L)'
;MYTHPQHKAGEDGRRLRREAGQWLRDLRTARGLTQRQLADQVGVAYYTFVSQIEAGKGRVPPESYQVWADALGLPVADFVRTLLAYYDPFTHRALFGAVEPLVPPSPER
;
A
#
# COMPACT_ATOMS: atom_id res chain seq x y z
N MET A 1 29.38 -19.80 13.11
CA MET A 1 28.66 -20.12 11.86
C MET A 1 27.44 -19.21 11.82
N TYR A 2 27.48 -18.09 11.10
CA TYR A 2 26.32 -17.19 10.99
C TYR A 2 25.33 -17.79 10.00
N THR A 3 24.27 -18.41 10.52
CA THR A 3 23.14 -18.88 9.73
C THR A 3 22.42 -17.67 9.15
N HIS A 4 22.54 -17.47 7.85
CA HIS A 4 21.84 -16.43 7.10
C HIS A 4 20.31 -16.59 7.23
N PRO A 5 19.57 -15.65 7.86
CA PRO A 5 18.11 -15.69 7.96
C PRO A 5 17.43 -15.11 6.71
N GLN A 6 18.04 -15.23 5.53
CA GLN A 6 17.62 -14.52 4.31
C GLN A 6 16.20 -14.90 3.82
N HIS A 7 15.66 -16.06 4.21
CA HIS A 7 14.32 -16.48 3.80
C HIS A 7 13.18 -15.72 4.49
N LYS A 8 13.28 -15.42 5.80
CA LYS A 8 12.19 -14.77 6.55
C LYS A 8 11.94 -13.32 6.14
N ALA A 9 13.01 -12.53 5.97
CA ALA A 9 12.88 -11.12 5.60
C ALA A 9 12.21 -10.94 4.22
N GLY A 10 12.48 -11.85 3.28
CA GLY A 10 11.83 -11.87 1.96
C GLY A 10 10.36 -12.28 2.01
N GLU A 11 9.99 -13.20 2.91
CA GLU A 11 8.60 -13.61 3.16
C GLU A 11 7.78 -12.52 3.83
N ASP A 12 8.34 -11.86 4.83
CA ASP A 12 7.74 -10.73 5.53
C ASP A 12 7.49 -9.57 4.56
N GLY A 13 8.47 -9.24 3.72
CA GLY A 13 8.30 -8.21 2.69
C GLY A 13 7.23 -8.56 1.65
N ARG A 14 7.05 -9.84 1.30
CA ARG A 14 5.95 -10.27 0.40
C ARG A 14 4.59 -10.16 1.09
N ARG A 15 4.50 -10.51 2.37
CA ARG A 15 3.27 -10.40 3.16
C ARG A 15 2.84 -8.94 3.30
N LEU A 16 3.74 -8.06 3.73
CA LEU A 16 3.46 -6.63 3.89
C LEU A 16 3.04 -5.96 2.57
N ARG A 17 3.62 -6.37 1.43
CA ARG A 17 3.16 -5.88 0.12
C ARG A 17 1.73 -6.31 -0.22
N ARG A 18 1.33 -7.53 0.15
CA ARG A 18 -0.07 -7.98 -0.04
C ARG A 18 -1.02 -7.22 0.87
N GLU A 19 -0.61 -6.94 2.11
CA GLU A 19 -1.40 -6.13 3.05
C GLU A 19 -1.57 -4.69 2.53
N ALA A 20 -0.50 -4.07 1.99
CA ALA A 20 -0.60 -2.77 1.31
C ALA A 20 -1.56 -2.82 0.10
N GLY A 21 -1.47 -3.88 -0.71
CA GLY A 21 -2.35 -4.08 -1.86
C GLY A 21 -3.82 -4.22 -1.45
N GLN A 22 -4.09 -4.94 -0.35
CA GLN A 22 -5.43 -5.07 0.22
C GLN A 22 -5.95 -3.71 0.73
N TRP A 23 -5.13 -2.96 1.45
CA TRP A 23 -5.49 -1.62 1.92
C TRP A 23 -5.86 -0.67 0.77
N LEU A 24 -5.09 -0.67 -0.32
CA LEU A 24 -5.41 0.11 -1.52
C LEU A 24 -6.73 -0.32 -2.17
N ARG A 25 -6.99 -1.63 -2.23
CA ARG A 25 -8.25 -2.18 -2.72
C ARG A 25 -9.44 -1.74 -1.87
N ASP A 26 -9.28 -1.73 -0.56
CA ASP A 26 -10.34 -1.32 0.38
C ASP A 26 -10.68 0.16 0.18
N LEU A 27 -9.67 1.04 0.07
CA LEU A 27 -9.87 2.46 -0.25
C LEU A 27 -10.58 2.67 -1.59
N ARG A 28 -10.17 1.93 -2.63
CA ARG A 28 -10.78 2.01 -3.95
C ARG A 28 -12.24 1.59 -3.91
N THR A 29 -12.55 0.46 -3.27
CA THR A 29 -13.91 -0.09 -3.21
C THR A 29 -14.83 0.75 -2.34
N ALA A 30 -14.32 1.35 -1.26
CA ALA A 30 -15.07 2.32 -0.46
C ALA A 30 -15.51 3.55 -1.27
N ARG A 31 -14.78 3.88 -2.34
CA ARG A 31 -15.15 4.92 -3.30
C ARG A 31 -16.03 4.45 -4.46
N GLY A 32 -16.42 3.17 -4.48
CA GLY A 32 -17.20 2.58 -5.58
C GLY A 32 -16.45 2.50 -6.91
N LEU A 33 -15.12 2.64 -6.90
CA LEU A 33 -14.31 2.61 -8.12
C LEU A 33 -13.97 1.17 -8.51
N THR A 34 -14.04 0.87 -9.80
CA THR A 34 -13.42 -0.32 -10.38
C THR A 34 -11.90 -0.12 -10.54
N GLN A 35 -11.13 -1.21 -10.69
CA GLN A 35 -9.69 -1.10 -10.97
C GLN A 35 -9.39 -0.29 -12.24
N ARG A 36 -10.26 -0.43 -13.26
CA ARG A 36 -10.16 0.35 -14.51
C ARG A 36 -10.37 1.84 -14.26
N GLN A 37 -11.42 2.21 -13.54
CA GLN A 37 -11.67 3.62 -13.22
C GLN A 37 -10.55 4.23 -12.38
N LEU A 38 -9.98 3.48 -11.44
CA LEU A 38 -8.81 3.96 -10.70
C LEU A 38 -7.60 4.15 -11.63
N ALA A 39 -7.35 3.20 -12.54
CA ALA A 39 -6.27 3.32 -13.53
C ALA A 39 -6.44 4.55 -14.42
N ASP A 40 -7.66 4.81 -14.89
CA ASP A 40 -8.00 5.97 -15.70
C ASP A 40 -7.74 7.28 -14.92
N GLN A 41 -8.07 7.32 -13.62
CA GLN A 41 -7.85 8.49 -12.77
C GLN A 41 -6.38 8.75 -12.45
N VAL A 42 -5.58 7.71 -12.17
CA VAL A 42 -4.16 7.88 -11.82
C VAL A 42 -3.26 8.07 -13.04
N GLY A 43 -3.82 8.05 -14.25
CA GLY A 43 -3.10 8.35 -15.49
C GLY A 43 -1.98 7.35 -15.83
N VAL A 44 -2.00 6.15 -15.23
CA VAL A 44 -1.01 5.11 -15.55
C VAL A 44 -1.38 4.45 -16.88
N ALA A 45 -0.44 4.45 -17.82
CA ALA A 45 -0.63 3.92 -19.17
C ALA A 45 -1.03 2.43 -19.24
N TYR A 46 -1.04 1.70 -18.11
CA TYR A 46 -1.39 0.29 -18.03
C TYR A 46 -2.35 0.01 -16.87
N TYR A 47 -3.64 -0.25 -17.14
CA TYR A 47 -4.62 -0.63 -16.12
C TYR A 47 -4.28 -1.94 -15.38
N THR A 48 -3.48 -2.82 -15.99
CA THR A 48 -2.95 -4.04 -15.36
C THR A 48 -2.05 -3.73 -14.16
N PHE A 49 -1.59 -2.49 -14.05
CA PHE A 49 -0.78 -2.01 -12.96
C PHE A 49 -1.55 -1.95 -11.63
N VAL A 50 -2.79 -1.49 -11.65
CA VAL A 50 -3.63 -1.40 -10.43
C VAL A 50 -3.86 -2.79 -9.84
N SER A 51 -4.19 -3.79 -10.66
CA SER A 51 -4.42 -5.15 -10.17
C SER A 51 -3.15 -5.82 -9.64
N GLN A 52 -1.99 -5.53 -10.24
CA GLN A 52 -0.69 -6.02 -9.74
C GLN A 52 -0.31 -5.40 -8.39
N ILE A 53 -0.57 -4.10 -8.21
CA ILE A 53 -0.36 -3.42 -6.93
C ILE A 53 -1.30 -3.98 -5.86
N GLU A 54 -2.60 -4.12 -6.15
CA GLU A 54 -3.58 -4.68 -5.22
C GLU A 54 -3.27 -6.14 -4.85
N ALA A 55 -2.63 -6.90 -5.74
CA ALA A 55 -2.17 -8.26 -5.48
C ALA A 55 -0.81 -8.34 -4.75
N GLY A 56 -0.19 -7.19 -4.40
CA GLY A 56 1.13 -7.12 -3.77
C GLY A 56 2.31 -7.54 -4.66
N LYS A 57 2.08 -7.62 -5.98
CA LYS A 57 3.10 -7.95 -7.00
C LYS A 57 3.93 -6.73 -7.41
N GLY A 58 3.42 -5.53 -7.14
CA GLY A 58 4.10 -4.25 -7.35
C GLY A 58 4.03 -3.34 -6.14
N ARG A 59 4.54 -2.13 -6.30
CA ARG A 59 4.40 -1.01 -5.36
C ARG A 59 3.86 0.18 -6.13
N VAL A 60 3.14 1.07 -5.45
CA VAL A 60 2.84 2.39 -6.02
C VAL A 60 4.18 3.13 -6.23
N PRO A 61 4.48 3.63 -7.44
CA PRO A 61 5.68 4.41 -7.69
C PRO A 61 5.65 5.72 -6.91
N PRO A 62 6.77 6.17 -6.30
CA PRO A 62 6.81 7.42 -5.54
C PRO A 62 6.35 8.65 -6.33
N GLU A 63 6.68 8.71 -7.62
CA GLU A 63 6.27 9.78 -8.55
C GLU A 63 4.75 9.82 -8.77
N SER A 64 4.04 8.74 -8.45
CA SER A 64 2.58 8.62 -8.59
C SER A 64 1.83 8.78 -7.27
N TYR A 65 2.50 9.02 -6.14
CA TYR A 65 1.82 9.12 -4.84
C TYR A 65 0.73 10.20 -4.79
N GLN A 66 0.99 11.37 -5.38
CA GLN A 66 0.02 12.46 -5.40
C GLN A 66 -1.27 12.03 -6.12
N VAL A 67 -1.15 11.56 -7.36
CA VAL A 67 -2.33 11.17 -8.17
C VAL A 67 -3.09 9.98 -7.59
N TRP A 68 -2.39 9.05 -6.94
CA TRP A 68 -3.05 7.94 -6.21
C TRP A 68 -3.79 8.43 -4.97
N ALA A 69 -3.17 9.30 -4.18
CA ALA A 69 -3.79 9.87 -3.00
C ALA A 69 -5.05 10.67 -3.37
N ASP A 70 -4.99 11.46 -4.45
CA ASP A 70 -6.13 12.25 -4.93
C ASP A 70 -7.27 11.34 -5.43
N ALA A 71 -6.96 10.32 -6.24
CA ALA A 71 -7.96 9.36 -6.73
C ALA A 71 -8.61 8.55 -5.60
N LEU A 72 -7.80 8.19 -4.60
CA LEU A 72 -8.24 7.53 -3.37
C LEU A 72 -8.64 8.54 -2.28
N GLY A 73 -8.84 9.82 -2.65
CA GLY A 73 -9.08 11.00 -1.81
C GLY A 73 -8.64 10.88 -0.36
N LEU A 74 -7.33 10.76 -0.20
CA LEU A 74 -6.58 10.90 1.04
C LEU A 74 -5.60 12.07 0.89
N PRO A 75 -5.28 12.79 1.97
CA PRO A 75 -4.12 13.66 1.98
C PRO A 75 -2.86 12.86 1.61
N VAL A 76 -2.03 13.39 0.70
CA VAL A 76 -0.83 12.67 0.22
C VAL A 76 0.12 12.27 1.35
N ALA A 77 0.26 13.10 2.38
CA ALA A 77 1.10 12.79 3.53
C ALA A 77 0.62 11.54 4.29
N ASP A 78 -0.69 11.41 4.52
CA ASP A 78 -1.29 10.27 5.21
C ASP A 78 -1.21 9.00 4.37
N PHE A 79 -1.42 9.15 3.05
CA PHE A 79 -1.28 8.06 2.08
C PHE A 79 0.15 7.49 2.08
N VAL A 80 1.15 8.37 1.96
CA VAL A 80 2.57 7.97 1.91
C VAL A 80 3.05 7.42 3.24
N ARG A 81 2.65 8.04 4.36
CA ARG A 81 2.97 7.52 5.70
C ARG A 81 2.45 6.08 5.85
N THR A 82 1.21 5.84 5.46
CA THR A 82 0.59 4.50 5.55
C THR A 82 1.30 3.50 4.62
N LEU A 83 1.59 3.88 3.37
CA LEU A 83 2.35 3.01 2.45
C LEU A 83 3.75 2.67 2.97
N LEU A 84 4.46 3.63 3.56
CA LEU A 84 5.78 3.41 4.14
C LEU A 84 5.75 2.36 5.24
N ALA A 85 4.70 2.33 6.08
CA ALA A 85 4.55 1.31 7.12
C ALA A 85 4.55 -0.13 6.55
N TYR A 86 4.11 -0.31 5.31
CA TYR A 86 4.15 -1.62 4.62
C TYR A 86 5.41 -1.82 3.76
N TYR A 87 5.84 -0.80 3.01
CA TYR A 87 6.90 -0.93 2.01
C TYR A 87 8.30 -0.86 2.61
N ASP A 88 8.47 -0.08 3.66
CA ASP A 88 9.70 0.08 4.42
C ASP A 88 9.39 0.39 5.90
N PRO A 89 9.02 -0.63 6.70
CA PRO A 89 8.67 -0.45 8.10
C PRO A 89 9.80 0.14 8.95
N PHE A 90 11.06 -0.01 8.52
CA PHE A 90 12.22 0.54 9.21
C PHE A 90 12.30 2.06 9.02
N THR A 91 12.19 2.52 7.76
CA THR A 91 12.13 3.95 7.46
C THR A 91 10.88 4.59 8.08
N HIS A 92 9.73 3.92 8.03
CA HIS A 92 8.53 4.40 8.71
C HIS A 92 8.78 4.59 10.22
N ARG A 93 9.37 3.61 10.89
CA ARG A 93 9.69 3.69 12.33
C ARG A 93 10.68 4.80 12.65
N ALA A 94 11.68 4.99 11.80
CA ALA A 94 12.67 6.05 11.97
C ALA A 94 12.05 7.46 11.84
N LEU A 95 11.11 7.64 10.91
CA LEU A 95 10.47 8.93 10.64
C LEU A 95 9.29 9.25 11.57
N PHE A 96 8.51 8.25 11.96
CA PHE A 96 7.22 8.44 12.64
C PHE A 96 7.10 7.71 13.99
N GLY A 97 8.14 7.01 14.44
CA GLY A 97 8.12 6.18 15.64
C GLY A 97 7.44 4.82 15.45
N ALA A 98 7.35 4.05 16.54
CA ALA A 98 6.59 2.79 16.55
C ALA A 98 5.10 3.10 16.64
N VAL A 99 4.41 3.14 15.50
CA VAL A 99 2.96 3.31 15.45
C VAL A 99 2.34 1.92 15.28
N GLU A 100 1.50 1.54 16.24
CA GLU A 100 0.56 0.41 16.15
C GLU A 100 -0.21 0.51 14.82
N PRO A 101 -0.30 -0.54 13.99
CA PRO A 101 -1.02 -0.44 12.73
C PRO A 101 -2.46 0.01 12.97
N LEU A 102 -2.93 0.99 12.19
CA LEU A 102 -4.34 1.39 12.14
C LEU A 102 -5.15 0.19 11.62
N VAL A 103 -5.57 -0.67 12.54
CA VAL A 103 -6.62 -1.65 12.29
C VAL A 103 -7.89 -0.86 12.01
N PRO A 104 -8.49 -0.92 10.81
CA PRO A 104 -9.80 -0.31 10.62
C PRO A 104 -10.76 -0.93 11.64
N PRO A 105 -11.64 -0.14 12.28
CA PRO A 105 -12.56 -0.69 13.27
C PRO A 105 -13.32 -1.85 12.62
N SER A 106 -13.20 -3.04 13.22
CA SER A 106 -14.02 -4.19 12.85
C SER A 106 -15.49 -3.76 12.92
N PRO A 107 -16.35 -4.14 11.96
CA PRO A 107 -17.77 -3.92 12.11
C PRO A 107 -18.24 -4.69 13.35
N GLU A 108 -18.75 -3.96 14.34
CA GLU A 108 -19.37 -4.53 15.53
C GLU A 108 -20.45 -5.52 15.08
N ARG A 109 -20.38 -6.76 15.59
CA ARG A 109 -21.51 -7.70 15.54
C ARG A 109 -22.23 -7.67 16.87
#